data_AF-A0AA44WJU5-F1
#
_entry.id   AF-A0AA44WJU5-F1
#
_cell.length_a   1.000
_cell.length_b   1.000
_cell.length_c   1.000
_cell.angle_alpha   90.00
_cell.angle_beta   90.00
_cell.angle_gamma   90.00
#
_symmetry.space_group_name_H-M   'P 1'
#
loop_
_entity.id
_entity.type
_entity.pdbx_description
1 polymer ?
#
loop_
_entity_poly.entity_id
_entity_poly.type
_entity_poly.pdbx_seq_one_letter_code
_entity_poly.pdbx_strand_id
1 'polypeptide(L)'
;MAPQTTSADARHVSSPGNTFAAQEPAVPPMRMPHLEFVYRIVANMDQTKVSEIKNIDGAGLIRLILPIKDGIVDGPRIKGVIVEDSGADWAEIPNPDKVS
;
A
#
# COMPACT_ATOMS: atom_id res chain seq x y z
N MET A 1 -32.33 -2.09 -24.04
CA MET A 1 -31.19 -1.85 -24.94
C MET A 1 -30.13 -1.14 -24.11
N ALA A 2 -29.13 -1.87 -23.60
CA ALA A 2 -28.09 -1.31 -22.75
C ALA A 2 -27.07 -0.55 -23.62
N PRO A 3 -26.47 0.55 -23.14
CA PRO A 3 -25.44 1.23 -23.91
C PRO A 3 -24.21 0.33 -23.98
N GLN A 4 -23.86 -0.08 -25.20
CA GLN A 4 -22.56 -0.65 -25.49
C GLN A 4 -21.53 0.47 -25.34
N THR A 5 -20.81 0.49 -24.22
CA THR A 5 -19.55 1.23 -24.14
C THR A 5 -18.60 0.57 -25.12
N THR A 6 -18.50 1.15 -26.32
CA THR A 6 -17.43 0.84 -27.26
C THR A 6 -16.12 1.07 -26.53
N SER A 7 -15.38 -0.01 -26.30
CA SER A 7 -13.98 0.01 -25.90
C SER A 7 -13.24 0.87 -26.92
N ALA A 8 -13.11 2.16 -26.61
CA ALA A 8 -12.26 3.04 -27.36
C ALA A 8 -10.84 2.52 -27.14
N ASP A 9 -10.37 1.78 -28.13
CA ASP A 9 -9.00 1.48 -28.50
C ASP A 9 -7.99 2.27 -27.63
N ALA A 10 -7.71 1.71 -26.44
CA ALA A 10 -6.70 2.23 -25.54
C ALA A 10 -5.36 1.85 -26.17
N ARG A 11 -4.98 2.59 -27.22
CA ARG A 11 -3.69 2.45 -27.90
C ARG A 11 -2.63 2.33 -26.82
N HIS A 12 -1.99 1.17 -26.74
CA HIS A 12 -1.01 0.85 -25.73
C HIS A 12 0.12 1.89 -25.79
N VAL A 13 0.11 2.85 -24.88
CA VAL A 13 1.18 3.85 -24.77
C VAL A 13 2.43 3.11 -24.28
N SER A 14 3.56 3.31 -24.95
CA SER A 14 4.82 2.72 -24.51
C SER A 14 5.27 3.34 -23.18
N SER A 15 5.79 2.53 -22.26
CA SER A 15 6.31 3.05 -21.00
C SER A 15 7.61 3.84 -21.24
N PRO A 16 7.77 5.06 -20.66
CA PRO A 16 9.03 5.81 -20.72
C PRO A 16 10.23 5.01 -20.18
N GLY A 17 9.98 4.04 -19.28
CA GLY A 17 11.03 3.19 -18.73
C GLY A 17 11.63 2.20 -19.72
N ASN A 18 11.00 1.98 -20.89
CA ASN A 18 11.60 1.22 -22.00
C ASN A 18 12.89 1.84 -22.52
N THR A 19 13.12 3.14 -22.26
CA THR A 19 14.37 3.84 -22.58
C THR A 19 15.57 3.32 -21.77
N PHE A 20 15.32 2.70 -20.61
CA PHE A 20 16.36 2.21 -19.69
C PHE A 20 16.52 0.68 -19.71
N ALA A 21 15.78 0.00 -20.59
CA ALA A 21 15.98 -1.42 -20.82
C ALA A 21 17.17 -1.61 -21.78
N ALA A 22 18.26 -2.21 -21.30
CA ALA A 22 19.34 -2.64 -22.16
C ALA A 22 18.79 -3.69 -23.16
N GLN A 23 19.27 -3.65 -24.41
CA GLN A 23 18.83 -4.59 -25.44
C GLN A 23 19.25 -6.03 -25.15
N GLU A 24 20.22 -6.27 -24.26
CA GLU A 24 20.70 -7.60 -23.91
C GLU A 24 20.88 -7.80 -22.38
N PRO A 25 20.35 -8.91 -21.81
CA PRO A 25 19.41 -9.83 -22.45
C PRO A 25 18.11 -9.09 -22.77
N ALA A 26 17.48 -9.39 -23.91
CA ALA A 26 16.28 -8.71 -24.39
C ALA A 26 15.18 -8.64 -23.32
N VAL A 27 15.07 -7.50 -22.63
CA VAL A 27 14.04 -7.26 -21.62
C VAL A 27 12.74 -6.97 -22.37
N PRO A 28 11.65 -7.71 -22.12
CA PRO A 28 10.36 -7.43 -22.73
C PRO A 28 9.91 -5.98 -22.47
N PRO A 29 9.30 -5.29 -23.45
CA PRO A 29 8.81 -3.93 -23.26
C PRO A 29 7.86 -3.85 -22.06
N MET A 30 8.14 -2.91 -21.17
CA MET A 30 7.28 -2.57 -20.06
C MET A 30 5.95 -2.02 -20.58
N ARG A 31 4.86 -2.61 -20.08
CA ARG A 31 3.50 -2.08 -20.23
C ARG A 31 3.36 -0.83 -19.37
N MET A 32 2.61 0.16 -19.85
CA MET A 32 2.31 1.34 -19.04
C MET A 32 1.57 0.94 -17.77
N PRO A 33 2.07 1.35 -16.57
CA PRO A 33 1.31 1.20 -15.34
C PRO A 33 -0.02 1.94 -15.47
N HIS A 34 -1.10 1.31 -15.01
CA HIS A 34 -2.39 1.96 -14.88
C HIS A 34 -2.93 1.69 -13.46
N LEU A 35 -3.83 2.55 -13.02
CA LEU A 35 -4.51 2.42 -11.74
C LEU A 35 -5.97 2.05 -12.01
N GLU A 36 -6.43 0.99 -11.37
CA GLU A 36 -7.85 0.64 -11.28
C GLU A 36 -8.27 0.76 -9.82
N PHE A 37 -9.44 1.33 -9.58
CA PHE A 37 -10.02 1.35 -8.25
C PHE A 37 -10.45 -0.07 -7.83
N VAL A 38 -9.96 -0.55 -6.68
CA VAL A 38 -10.27 -1.89 -6.17
C VAL A 38 -11.25 -1.82 -4.99
N TYR A 39 -10.89 -1.11 -3.92
CA TYR A 39 -11.73 -0.90 -2.73
C TYR A 39 -11.26 0.31 -1.93
N ARG A 40 -12.09 0.74 -0.98
CA ARG A 40 -11.74 1.64 0.12
C ARG A 40 -11.78 0.86 1.43
N ILE A 41 -10.79 1.11 2.30
CA ILE A 41 -10.74 0.58 3.66
C ILE A 41 -10.90 1.72 4.66
N VAL A 42 -11.63 1.45 5.75
CA VAL A 42 -11.64 2.27 6.96
C VAL A 42 -11.25 1.35 8.11
N ALA A 43 -10.02 1.53 8.61
CA ALA A 43 -9.50 0.76 9.73
C ALA A 43 -9.57 1.60 11.01
N ASN A 44 -10.14 1.04 12.06
CA ASN A 44 -10.16 1.66 13.38
C ASN A 44 -8.93 1.17 14.16
N MET A 45 -8.13 2.09 14.65
CA MET A 45 -6.91 1.76 15.41
C MET A 45 -7.23 1.67 16.91
N ASP A 46 -6.68 0.67 17.60
CA ASP A 46 -6.83 0.54 19.04
C ASP A 46 -5.83 1.45 19.77
N GLN A 47 -6.28 2.65 20.12
CA GLN A 47 -5.47 3.64 20.85
C GLN A 47 -5.07 3.17 22.25
N THR A 48 -5.79 2.20 22.84
CA THR A 48 -5.51 1.71 24.20
C THR A 48 -4.38 0.70 24.25
N LYS A 49 -4.02 0.12 23.10
CA LYS A 49 -2.99 -0.94 22.97
C LYS A 49 -1.75 -0.48 22.20
N VAL A 50 -1.60 0.82 21.96
CA VAL A 50 -0.39 1.38 21.34
C VAL A 50 0.80 1.09 22.24
N SER A 51 1.88 0.58 21.65
CA SER A 51 3.10 0.25 22.39
C SER A 51 4.35 0.65 21.63
N GLU A 52 5.40 0.96 22.38
CA GLU A 52 6.69 1.40 21.85
C GLU A 52 7.78 0.40 22.22
N ILE A 53 8.67 0.12 21.26
CA ILE A 53 9.96 -0.53 21.52
C ILE A 53 11.04 0.50 21.24
N LYS A 54 11.66 0.97 22.32
CA LYS A 54 12.74 1.97 22.24
C LYS A 54 14.06 1.30 21.88
N ASN A 55 14.90 2.02 21.14
CA ASN A 55 16.28 1.65 20.87
C ASN A 55 16.44 0.29 20.18
N ILE A 56 15.58 -0.02 19.20
CA ILE A 56 15.82 -1.19 18.33
C ILE A 56 17.21 -1.05 17.69
N ASP A 57 18.03 -2.08 17.88
CA ASP A 57 19.38 -2.25 17.32
C ASP A 57 20.31 -1.04 17.49
N GLY A 58 20.12 -0.26 18.56
CA GLY A 58 20.91 0.93 18.82
C GLY A 58 20.69 2.09 17.83
N ALA A 59 19.85 1.91 16.80
CA ALA A 59 19.76 2.70 15.57
C ALA A 59 19.16 4.11 15.71
N GLY A 60 18.91 4.59 16.94
CA GLY A 60 18.27 5.89 17.14
C GLY A 60 16.83 5.93 16.63
N LEU A 61 16.14 4.79 16.61
CA LEU A 61 14.74 4.67 16.20
C LEU A 61 13.88 4.10 17.35
N ILE A 62 12.61 4.46 17.33
CA ILE A 62 11.54 3.87 18.14
C ILE A 62 10.62 3.12 17.18
N ARG A 63 10.32 1.87 17.50
CA ARG A 63 9.24 1.12 16.86
C ARG A 63 7.94 1.42 17.57
N LEU A 64 6.92 1.81 16.81
CA LEU A 64 5.56 2.00 17.29
C LEU A 64 4.69 0.88 16.75
N ILE A 65 4.07 0.11 17.64
CA ILE A 65 3.09 -0.91 17.29
C ILE A 65 1.71 -0.28 17.47
N LEU A 66 0.94 -0.23 16.38
CA LEU A 66 -0.38 0.38 16.28
C LEU A 66 -1.40 -0.71 15.93
N PRO A 67 -2.04 -1.36 16.93
CA PRO A 67 -2.99 -2.43 16.65
C PRO A 67 -4.22 -1.92 15.89
N ILE A 68 -4.69 -2.71 14.93
CA ILE A 68 -5.95 -2.47 14.23
C ILE A 68 -7.03 -3.18 15.03
N LYS A 69 -8.01 -2.40 15.51
CA LYS A 69 -9.11 -2.92 16.31
C LYS A 69 -10.10 -3.69 15.45
N ASP A 70 -10.61 -3.04 14.41
CA ASP A 70 -11.57 -3.58 13.44
C ASP A 70 -11.65 -2.63 12.22
N GLY A 71 -12.64 -2.82 11.35
CA GLY A 71 -12.89 -1.91 10.24
C GLY A 71 -13.77 -2.48 9.16
N ILE A 72 -13.91 -1.72 8.07
CA ILE A 72 -14.72 -2.08 6.91
C ILE A 72 -13.94 -1.95 5.61
N VAL A 73 -14.28 -2.81 4.65
CA VAL A 73 -13.78 -2.79 3.29
C VAL A 73 -14.97 -2.70 2.34
N ASP A 74 -14.96 -1.72 1.44
CA ASP A 74 -16.00 -1.55 0.42
C ASP A 74 -15.41 -1.21 -0.95
N GLY A 75 -15.71 -2.05 -1.94
CA GLY A 75 -15.34 -1.89 -3.33
C GLY A 75 -16.30 -2.62 -4.28
N PRO A 76 -16.16 -2.42 -5.60
CA PRO A 76 -17.10 -2.96 -6.59
C PRO A 76 -17.14 -4.50 -6.63
N ARG A 77 -16.03 -5.14 -6.25
CA ARG A 77 -15.87 -6.61 -6.27
C ARG A 77 -15.52 -7.22 -4.92
N ILE A 78 -15.26 -6.38 -3.90
CA ILE A 78 -14.81 -6.82 -2.58
C ILE A 78 -15.59 -6.01 -1.53
N LYS A 79 -16.25 -6.69 -0.62
CA LYS A 79 -16.89 -6.10 0.56
C LYS A 79 -16.61 -6.99 1.76
N GLY A 80 -16.40 -6.40 2.92
CA GLY A 80 -16.15 -7.17 4.14
C GLY A 80 -15.82 -6.31 5.35
N VAL A 81 -15.39 -6.98 6.40
CA VAL A 81 -14.94 -6.40 7.66
C VAL A 81 -13.48 -6.79 7.91
N ILE A 82 -12.76 -5.94 8.62
CA ILE A 82 -11.47 -6.31 9.20
C ILE A 82 -11.76 -7.08 10.49
N VAL A 83 -11.17 -8.27 10.63
CA VAL A 83 -11.38 -9.12 11.80
C VAL A 83 -10.81 -8.43 13.04
N GLU A 84 -11.54 -8.54 14.14
CA GLU A 84 -11.20 -7.85 15.38
C GLU A 84 -9.84 -8.28 15.92
N ASP A 85 -9.02 -7.30 16.34
CA ASP A 85 -7.70 -7.50 16.95
C ASP A 85 -6.76 -8.41 16.14
N SER A 86 -6.94 -8.49 14.81
CA SER A 86 -6.25 -9.46 13.95
C SER A 86 -4.98 -8.94 13.27
N GLY A 87 -4.62 -7.66 13.47
CA GLY A 87 -3.47 -7.04 12.80
C GLY A 87 -2.97 -5.80 13.52
N ALA A 88 -1.83 -5.28 13.05
CA ALA A 88 -1.26 -4.01 13.52
C ALA A 88 -0.46 -3.34 12.38
N ASP A 89 -0.16 -2.06 12.57
CA ASP A 89 0.91 -1.37 11.84
C ASP A 89 2.16 -1.30 12.73
N TRP A 90 3.33 -1.50 12.12
CA TRP A 90 4.64 -1.49 12.78
C TRP A 90 5.47 -0.33 12.25
N ALA A 91 5.12 0.88 12.67
CA ALA A 91 5.76 2.11 12.22
C ALA A 91 7.10 2.36 12.91
N GLU A 92 7.96 3.13 12.27
CA GLU A 92 9.23 3.60 12.83
C GLU A 92 9.22 5.11 12.93
N ILE A 93 9.70 5.65 14.06
CA ILE A 93 9.92 7.07 14.25
C ILE A 93 11.35 7.32 14.76
N PRO A 94 11.99 8.44 14.40
CA PRO A 94 13.28 8.82 14.99
C PRO A 94 13.19 8.91 16.51
N ASN A 95 14.20 8.41 17.21
CA ASN A 95 14.33 8.55 18.65
C ASN A 95 14.87 9.96 18.96
N PRO A 96 14.07 10.87 19.53
CA PRO A 96 14.49 12.25 19.79
C PRO A 96 15.70 12.32 20.74
N ASP A 97 15.89 11.33 21.61
CA ASP A 97 16.99 11.29 22.58
C ASP A 97 18.34 10.90 21.96
N LYS A 98 18.35 10.51 20.66
CA LYS A 98 19.54 10.10 19.92
C LYS A 98 19.80 10.93 18.65
N VAL A 99 18.95 11.92 18.37
CA VAL A 99 19.23 12.92 17.33
C VAL A 99 20.14 13.99 17.95
N SER A 100 21.45 13.71 17.95
CA SER A 100 22.51 14.66 18.29
C SER A 100 23.17 15.20 17.03
#